data_AF-A0A349CZ40-F1
#
_entry.id   AF-A0A349CZ40-F1
#
_cell.length_a   1.000
_cell.length_b   1.000
_cell.length_c   1.000
_cell.angle_alpha   90.00
_cell.angle_beta   90.00
_cell.angle_gamma   90.00
#
_symmetry.space_group_name_H-M   'P 1'
#
loop_
_entity.id
_entity.type
_entity.pdbx_description
1 polymer ?
#
loop_
_entity_poly.entity_id
_entity_poly.type
_entity_poly.pdbx_seq_one_letter_code
_entity_poly.pdbx_strand_id
1 'polypeptide(L)'
;MQRSTKAEWARRVARWRASGLSGPAFSEREGLNVRTLRYWSWRLDKEAREAAPTALSFVELPSLPEAVGMLEVVAESGHTVRVPADFDAGALERLLDLLEARA
;
A
#
# COMPACT_ATOMS: atom_id res chain seq x y z
N MET A 1 24.99 14.65 36.21
CA MET A 1 24.33 13.67 35.33
C MET A 1 24.88 13.83 33.93
N GLN A 2 25.68 12.88 33.42
CA GLN A 2 26.14 12.92 32.04
C GLN A 2 24.95 12.73 31.10
N ARG A 3 24.79 13.63 30.11
CA ARG A 3 23.80 13.46 29.05
C ARG A 3 24.23 12.27 28.20
N SER A 4 23.60 11.11 28.40
CA SER A 4 23.86 9.99 27.50
C SER A 4 23.48 10.36 26.07
N THR A 5 24.38 10.07 25.14
CA THR A 5 24.20 10.43 23.73
C THR A 5 23.19 9.49 23.05
N LYS A 6 22.63 9.92 21.91
CA LYS A 6 21.73 9.09 21.09
C LYS A 6 22.36 7.74 20.72
N ALA A 7 23.66 7.72 20.41
CA ALA A 7 24.39 6.51 20.08
C ALA A 7 24.46 5.50 21.25
N GLU A 8 24.61 5.99 22.48
CA GLU A 8 24.62 5.13 23.66
C GLU A 8 23.25 4.49 23.92
N TRP A 9 22.17 5.26 23.73
CA TRP A 9 20.81 4.72 23.83
C TRP A 9 20.51 3.72 22.72
N ALA A 10 20.99 3.94 21.50
CA ALA A 10 20.87 2.96 20.43
C ALA A 10 21.57 1.63 20.78
N ARG A 11 22.79 1.69 21.33
CA ARG A 11 23.51 0.49 21.81
C ARG A 11 22.75 -0.21 22.95
N ARG A 12 22.20 0.53 23.90
CA ARG A 12 21.41 -0.04 25.02
C ARG A 12 20.14 -0.73 24.52
N VAL A 13 19.40 -0.09 23.61
CA VAL A 13 18.19 -0.69 22.99
C VAL A 13 18.55 -1.93 22.17
N ALA A 14 19.66 -1.92 21.44
CA ALA A 14 20.13 -3.11 20.71
C ALA A 14 20.45 -4.28 21.65
N ARG A 15 21.17 -4.03 22.75
CA ARG A 15 21.43 -5.05 23.78
C ARG A 15 20.14 -5.56 24.43
N TRP A 16 19.18 -4.67 24.70
CA TRP A 16 17.89 -5.06 25.23
C TRP A 16 17.15 -6.01 24.27
N ARG A 17 17.05 -5.65 22.99
CA ARG A 17 16.41 -6.50 21.96
C ARG A 17 17.10 -7.86 21.82
N ALA A 18 18.43 -7.88 21.79
CA ALA A 18 19.20 -9.12 21.72
C ALA A 18 19.08 -10.00 22.97
N SER A 19 18.83 -9.40 24.13
CA SER A 19 18.70 -10.15 25.39
C SER A 19 17.39 -10.94 25.52
N GLY A 20 16.35 -10.60 24.74
CA GLY A 20 15.02 -11.20 24.88
C GLY A 20 14.29 -10.89 26.18
N LEU A 21 14.89 -10.09 27.07
CA LEU A 21 14.30 -9.73 28.37
C LEU A 21 13.16 -8.72 28.19
N SER A 22 12.22 -8.72 29.14
CA SER A 22 11.23 -7.66 29.22
C SER A 22 11.89 -6.32 29.57
N GLY A 23 11.30 -5.21 29.14
CA GLY A 23 11.84 -3.87 29.42
C GLY A 23 12.13 -3.61 30.92
N PRO A 24 11.24 -3.99 31.85
CA PRO A 24 11.51 -3.95 33.29
C PRO A 24 12.73 -4.77 33.71
N ALA A 25 12.79 -6.05 33.32
CA ALA A 25 13.88 -6.95 33.73
C ALA A 25 15.25 -6.49 33.21
N PHE A 26 15.31 -5.99 31.97
CA PHE A 26 16.55 -5.44 31.42
C PHE A 26 16.97 -4.14 32.13
N SER A 27 16.01 -3.28 32.46
CA SER A 27 16.28 -1.99 33.11
C SER A 27 16.74 -2.18 34.55
N GLU A 28 16.16 -3.13 35.28
CA GLU A 28 16.60 -3.50 36.62
C GLU A 28 18.05 -4.02 36.60
N ARG A 29 18.38 -4.90 35.65
CA ARG A 29 19.74 -5.46 35.50
C ARG A 29 20.79 -4.39 35.17
N GLU A 30 20.44 -3.41 34.33
CA GLU A 30 21.39 -2.40 33.84
C GLU A 30 21.30 -1.08 34.64
N GLY A 31 20.47 -1.00 35.68
CA GLY A 31 20.27 0.21 36.49
C GLY A 31 19.67 1.38 35.69
N LEU A 32 18.81 1.10 34.72
CA LEU A 32 18.20 2.07 33.81
C LEU A 32 16.75 2.38 34.20
N ASN A 33 16.25 3.53 33.78
CA ASN A 33 14.83 3.83 33.86
C ASN A 33 14.07 3.19 32.68
N VAL A 34 13.09 2.34 32.98
CA VAL A 34 12.27 1.61 31.98
C VAL A 34 11.56 2.57 31.03
N ARG A 35 11.02 3.69 31.53
CA ARG A 35 10.30 4.67 30.72
C ARG A 35 11.24 5.33 29.71
N THR A 36 12.46 5.63 30.13
CA THR A 36 13.50 6.19 29.25
C THR A 36 13.91 5.16 28.19
N LEU A 37 14.13 3.89 28.57
CA LEU A 37 14.44 2.82 27.63
C LEU A 37 13.35 2.65 26.55
N ARG A 38 12.08 2.61 26.97
CA ARG A 38 10.92 2.51 26.06
C ARG A 38 10.81 3.71 25.13
N TYR A 39 10.98 4.92 25.66
CA TYR A 39 10.98 6.15 24.86
C TYR A 39 12.05 6.12 23.77
N TRP A 40 13.28 5.70 24.11
CA TRP A 40 14.36 5.59 23.13
C TRP A 40 14.13 4.49 22.12
N SER A 41 13.56 3.35 22.51
CA SER A 41 13.17 2.31 21.55
C SER A 41 12.16 2.84 20.53
N TRP A 42 11.08 3.47 21.00
CA TRP A 42 10.07 4.06 20.13
C TRP A 42 10.66 5.12 19.20
N ARG A 43 11.49 6.02 19.74
CA ARG A 43 12.10 7.10 18.95
C ARG A 43 13.01 6.56 17.85
N LEU A 44 13.83 5.55 18.15
CA LEU A 44 14.71 4.93 17.17
C LEU A 44 13.93 4.18 16.09
N ASP A 45 12.84 3.51 16.46
CA ASP A 45 11.96 2.84 15.48
C ASP A 45 11.25 3.85 14.57
N LYS A 46 10.81 4.98 15.12
CA LYS A 46 10.20 6.06 14.35
C LYS A 46 11.20 6.64 13.34
N GLU A 47 12.41 6.98 13.79
CA GLU A 47 13.46 7.50 12.90
C GLU A 47 13.87 6.48 11.82
N ALA A 48 13.92 5.18 12.16
CA ALA A 48 14.20 4.13 11.17
C ALA A 48 13.09 4.01 10.12
N ARG A 49 11.82 4.17 10.50
CA ARG A 49 10.68 4.19 9.57
C ARG A 49 10.68 5.42 8.68
N GLU A 50 11.02 6.59 9.21
CA GLU A 50 11.12 7.83 8.43
C GLU A 50 12.33 7.84 7.48
N ALA A 51 13.44 7.18 7.86
CA ALA A 51 14.63 7.04 7.03
C ALA A 51 14.49 5.94 5.97
N ALA A 52 13.60 4.96 6.17
CA ALA A 52 13.32 3.96 5.16
C ALA A 52 12.56 4.62 4.00
N PRO A 53 13.05 4.54 2.75
CA PRO A 53 12.21 4.88 1.61
C PRO A 53 10.98 3.98 1.69
N THR A 54 9.79 4.56 1.65
CA THR A 54 8.54 3.80 1.51
C THR A 54 8.66 2.99 0.23
N ALA A 55 9.10 1.73 0.36
CA ALA A 55 9.18 0.81 -0.75
C ALA A 55 7.74 0.44 -1.10
N LEU A 56 7.11 1.27 -1.93
CA LEU A 56 5.88 0.90 -2.61
C LEU A 56 6.22 -0.31 -3.49
N SER A 57 5.74 -1.48 -3.10
CA SER A 57 5.83 -2.68 -3.91
C SER A 57 4.80 -2.58 -5.02
N PHE A 58 5.24 -2.48 -6.27
CA PHE A 58 4.36 -2.66 -7.41
C PHE A 58 3.90 -4.12 -7.47
N VAL A 59 2.59 -4.31 -7.62
CA VAL A 59 2.00 -5.63 -7.85
C VAL A 59 1.75 -5.73 -9.35
N GLU A 60 2.39 -6.68 -10.02
CA GLU A 60 2.09 -6.98 -11.42
C GLU A 60 0.67 -7.54 -11.52
N LEU A 61 -0.19 -6.83 -12.24
CA LEU A 61 -1.48 -7.36 -12.65
C LEU A 61 -1.30 -8.14 -13.94
N PRO A 62 -1.99 -9.28 -14.11
CA PRO A 62 -2.01 -9.98 -15.39
C PRO A 62 -2.48 -9.01 -16.47
N SER A 63 -1.76 -8.99 -17.59
CA SER A 63 -2.15 -8.20 -18.77
C SER A 63 -3.54 -8.64 -19.20
N LEU A 64 -4.52 -7.75 -19.08
CA LEU A 64 -5.81 -7.95 -19.75
C LEU A 64 -5.53 -8.05 -21.26
N PRO A 65 -6.23 -8.92 -22.00
CA PRO A 65 -6.14 -8.91 -23.44
C PRO A 65 -6.39 -7.49 -23.91
N GLU A 66 -5.46 -6.97 -24.71
CA GLU A 66 -5.59 -5.67 -25.34
C GLU A 66 -6.98 -5.61 -25.98
N ALA A 67 -7.79 -4.62 -25.59
CA ALA A 67 -9.12 -4.44 -26.14
C ALA A 67 -8.97 -3.92 -27.58
N VAL A 68 -8.50 -4.79 -28.48
CA VAL A 68 -8.29 -4.45 -29.88
C VAL A 68 -9.66 -4.34 -30.52
N GLY A 69 -10.13 -3.09 -30.62
CA GLY A 69 -11.23 -2.70 -31.49
C GLY A 69 -12.64 -2.92 -30.96
N MET A 70 -12.85 -3.02 -29.65
CA MET A 70 -14.22 -3.06 -29.11
C MET A 70 -14.79 -1.64 -28.96
N LEU A 71 -15.88 -1.35 -29.67
CA LEU A 71 -16.67 -0.13 -29.54
C LEU A 71 -17.71 -0.33 -28.42
N GLU A 72 -17.82 0.63 -27.51
CA GLU A 72 -18.89 0.66 -26.51
C GLU A 72 -19.96 1.69 -26.91
N VAL A 73 -21.19 1.22 -27.06
CA VAL A 73 -22.37 2.05 -27.30
C VAL A 73 -23.14 2.15 -25.99
N VAL A 74 -23.26 3.36 -25.46
CA VAL A 74 -24.00 3.65 -24.23
C VAL A 74 -25.30 4.37 -24.60
N ALA A 75 -26.43 3.72 -24.37
CA ALA A 75 -27.74 4.32 -24.58
C ALA A 75 -28.17 5.15 -23.36
N GLU A 76 -28.97 6.20 -23.56
CA GLU A 76 -29.51 7.03 -22.47
C GLU A 76 -30.39 6.24 -21.50
N SER A 77 -30.96 5.11 -21.96
CA SER A 77 -31.72 4.16 -21.14
C SER A 77 -30.86 3.36 -20.13
N GLY A 78 -29.54 3.55 -20.12
CA GLY A 78 -28.60 2.86 -19.24
C GLY A 78 -28.10 1.52 -19.76
N HIS A 79 -28.55 1.08 -20.94
CA HIS A 79 -28.04 -0.12 -21.60
C HIS A 79 -26.67 0.17 -22.22
N THR A 80 -25.72 -0.75 -22.05
CA THR A 80 -24.40 -0.69 -22.68
C THR A 80 -24.23 -1.88 -23.61
N VAL A 81 -23.93 -1.61 -24.89
CA VAL A 81 -23.65 -2.63 -25.90
C VAL A 81 -22.17 -2.58 -26.26
N ARG A 82 -21.54 -3.76 -26.27
CA ARG A 82 -20.13 -3.96 -26.59
C ARG A 82 -20.02 -4.60 -27.96
N VAL A 83 -19.40 -3.89 -28.90
CA VAL A 83 -19.37 -4.23 -30.31
C VAL A 83 -17.93 -4.54 -30.72
N PRO A 84 -17.61 -5.78 -31.14
CA PRO A 84 -16.29 -6.12 -31.67
C PRO A 84 -15.91 -5.34 -32.93
N ALA A 85 -14.61 -5.25 -33.24
CA ALA A 85 -14.11 -4.48 -34.39
C ALA A 85 -14.51 -5.07 -35.75
N ASP A 86 -14.74 -6.38 -35.78
CA ASP A 86 -15.16 -7.17 -36.95
C ASP A 86 -16.69 -7.21 -37.11
N PHE A 87 -17.43 -6.43 -36.31
CA PHE A 87 -18.87 -6.40 -36.36
C PHE A 87 -19.36 -5.77 -37.67
N ASP A 88 -20.36 -6.40 -38.28
CA ASP A 88 -20.94 -5.94 -39.54
C ASP A 88 -21.61 -4.57 -39.39
N ALA A 89 -21.23 -3.62 -40.25
CA ALA A 89 -21.73 -2.25 -40.20
C ALA A 89 -23.25 -2.17 -40.41
N GLY A 90 -23.81 -2.97 -41.32
CA GLY A 90 -25.25 -3.00 -41.57
C GLY A 90 -26.05 -3.65 -40.43
N ALA A 91 -25.45 -4.55 -39.66
CA ALA A 91 -26.02 -5.05 -38.42
C ALA A 91 -25.94 -3.99 -37.29
N LEU A 92 -24.89 -3.16 -37.25
CA LEU A 92 -24.73 -2.09 -36.27
C LEU A 92 -25.77 -1.00 -36.45
N GLU A 93 -25.99 -0.54 -37.68
CA GLU A 93 -27.02 0.46 -38.00
C GLU A 93 -28.41 0.00 -37.53
N ARG A 94 -28.81 -1.24 -37.87
CA ARG A 94 -30.09 -1.82 -37.43
C ARG A 94 -30.21 -1.94 -35.91
N LEU A 95 -29.09 -2.19 -35.22
CA LEU A 95 -29.06 -2.29 -33.76
C LEU A 95 -29.20 -0.92 -33.10
N LEU A 96 -28.55 0.11 -33.65
CA LEU A 96 -28.70 1.50 -33.19
C LEU A 96 -30.14 1.99 -33.39
N ASP A 97 -30.72 1.78 -34.57
CA ASP A 97 -32.12 2.14 -34.85
C ASP A 97 -33.10 1.46 -33.87
N LEU A 98 -32.88 0.19 -33.54
CA LEU A 98 -33.73 -0.54 -32.59
C LEU A 98 -33.56 -0.04 -31.15
N LEU A 99 -32.35 0.38 -30.76
CA LEU A 99 -32.10 0.96 -29.45
C LEU A 99 -32.74 2.33 -29.33
N GLU A 100 -32.64 3.19 -30.34
CA GLU A 100 -33.30 4.50 -30.38
C GLU A 100 -34.82 4.37 -30.40
N ALA A 101 -35.38 3.41 -31.15
CA ALA A 101 -36.82 3.16 -31.17
C ALA A 101 -37.39 2.63 -29.83
N ARG A 102 -36.51 2.23 -28.89
CA ARG A 102 -36.87 1.73 -27.56
C ARG A 102 -36.58 2.72 -26.43
N ALA A 103 -35.89 3.82 -26.71
CA ALA A 103 -35.66 4.92 -25.77
C ALA A 103 -36.90 5.82 -25.67
#